data_AF-A0A8T7B3J6-F1
#
_entry.id   AF-A0A8T7B3J6-F1
#
_cell.length_a   1.000
_cell.length_b   1.000
_cell.length_c   1.000
_cell.angle_alpha   90.00
_cell.angle_beta   90.00
_cell.angle_gamma   90.00
#
_symmetry.space_group_name_H-M   'P 1'
#
loop_
_entity.id
_entity.type
_entity.pdbx_description
1 polymer ?
#
loop_
_entity_poly.entity_id
_entity_poly.type
_entity_poly.pdbx_seq_one_letter_code
_entity_poly.pdbx_strand_id
1 'polypeptide(L)' 'MNRKEFPRRRRQLMSMMEPDSIAILPSAPVRTRNRDVEYSYRPDSDFYYLTGFDEPEAVAVLIPGHSAEYILF' A
#
# COMPACT_ATOMS: atom_id res chain seq x y z
N MET A 1 -12.17 -9.11 3.45
CA MET A 1 -11.57 -9.30 2.11
C MET A 1 -10.87 -10.64 2.05
N ASN A 2 -10.89 -11.37 0.94
CA ASN A 2 -10.09 -12.59 0.80
C ASN A 2 -8.60 -12.22 0.63
N ARG A 3 -7.70 -12.75 1.46
CA ARG A 3 -6.25 -12.45 1.41
C ARG A 3 -5.63 -12.72 0.03
N LYS A 4 -6.22 -13.62 -0.76
CA LYS A 4 -5.79 -13.93 -2.14
C LYS A 4 -6.05 -12.80 -3.14
N GLU A 5 -6.93 -11.84 -2.82
CA GLU A 5 -7.27 -10.73 -3.69
C GLU A 5 -6.17 -9.67 -3.78
N PHE A 6 -5.45 -9.39 -2.69
CA PHE A 6 -4.40 -8.38 -2.67
C PHE A 6 -3.24 -8.72 -3.63
N PRO A 7 -2.68 -9.95 -3.63
CA PRO A 7 -1.70 -10.35 -4.65
C PRO A 7 -2.24 -10.26 -6.08
N ARG A 8 -3.53 -10.58 -6.31
CA ARG A 8 -4.13 -10.49 -7.64
C ARG A 8 -4.13 -9.06 -8.16
N ARG A 9 -4.53 -8.10 -7.32
CA ARG A 9 -4.59 -6.67 -7.67
C ARG A 9 -3.21 -6.07 -7.90
N ARG A 10 -2.23 -6.43 -7.06
CA ARG A 10 -0.82 -6.03 -7.27
C ARG A 10 -0.30 -6.52 -8.62
N ARG A 11 -0.53 -7.78 -8.97
CA ARG A 11 -0.15 -8.32 -10.30
C ARG A 11 -0.86 -7.60 -11.44
N GLN A 12 -2.15 -7.32 -11.28
CA GLN A 12 -2.91 -6.57 -12.28
C GLN A 12 -2.33 -5.16 -12.48
N LEU A 13 -2.02 -4.45 -11.40
CA LEU A 13 -1.38 -3.14 -11.47
C LEU A 13 -0.01 -3.24 -12.17
N MET A 14 0.84 -4.16 -11.75
CA MET A 14 2.17 -4.36 -12.36
C MET A 14 2.09 -4.72 -13.85
N SER A 15 1.04 -5.43 -14.30
CA SER A 15 0.85 -5.74 -15.73
C SER A 15 0.49 -4.54 -16.59
N MET A 16 0.06 -3.43 -15.98
CA MET A 16 -0.27 -2.16 -16.65
C MET A 16 0.89 -1.14 -16.57
N MET A 17 1.94 -1.45 -15.81
CA MET A 17 3.09 -0.58 -15.65
C MET A 17 4.09 -0.77 -16.81
N GLU A 18 4.78 0.29 -17.18
CA GLU A 18 5.85 0.22 -18.18
C GLU A 18 7.03 -0.64 -17.67
N PRO A 19 7.81 -1.27 -18.58
CA PRO A 19 9.07 -1.92 -18.20
C PRO A 19 10.01 -0.95 -17.47
N ASP A 20 10.81 -1.46 -16.53
CA ASP A 20 11.79 -0.68 -15.76
C ASP A 20 11.17 0.50 -14.97
N SER A 21 9.96 0.27 -14.42
CA SER A 21 9.24 1.25 -13.59
C SER A 21 9.03 0.78 -12.16
N ILE A 22 8.64 1.71 -11.28
CA ILE A 22 8.39 1.48 -9.86
C ILE A 22 7.13 2.24 -9.42
N ALA A 23 6.29 1.61 -8.61
CA ALA A 23 5.17 2.29 -7.94
C ALA A 23 5.43 2.32 -6.43
N ILE A 24 5.22 3.48 -5.81
CA ILE A 24 5.45 3.73 -4.39
C ILE A 24 4.17 4.28 -3.79
N LEU A 25 3.64 3.61 -2.77
CA LEU A 25 2.40 3.99 -2.11
C LEU A 25 2.63 4.11 -0.60
N PRO A 26 2.60 5.33 -0.03
CA PRO A 26 2.64 5.51 1.41
C PRO A 26 1.28 5.19 2.04
N SER A 27 1.28 4.77 3.30
CA SER A 27 0.07 4.67 4.12
C SER A 27 -0.49 6.07 4.43
N ALA A 28 -1.72 6.12 4.91
CA ALA A 28 -2.25 7.38 5.43
C ALA A 28 -1.46 7.81 6.68
N PRO A 29 -1.27 9.12 6.92
CA PRO A 29 -0.72 9.60 8.17
C PRO A 29 -1.77 9.56 9.27
N VAL A 30 -1.32 9.41 10.52
CA VAL A 30 -2.16 9.63 11.68
C VAL A 30 -2.53 11.11 11.79
N ARG A 31 -3.76 11.40 12.23
CA ARG A 31 -4.27 12.77 12.33
C ARG A 31 -4.65 13.11 13.77
N THR A 32 -4.08 14.17 14.29
CA THR A 32 -4.44 14.73 15.60
C THR A 32 -5.84 15.33 15.57
N ARG A 33 -6.66 14.99 16.55
CA ARG A 33 -7.98 15.59 16.79
C ARG A 33 -7.88 16.78 17.74
N ASN A 34 -7.25 16.59 18.89
CA ASN A 34 -7.08 17.65 19.89
C ASN A 34 -5.92 17.34 20.84
N ARG A 35 -4.88 18.19 20.86
CA ARG A 35 -3.64 18.00 21.65
C ARG A 35 -3.02 16.62 21.40
N ASP A 36 -3.10 15.72 22.37
CA ASP A 36 -2.57 14.36 22.40
C ASP A 36 -3.59 13.30 21.97
N VAL A 37 -4.81 13.70 21.60
CA VAL A 37 -5.85 12.79 21.12
C VAL A 37 -5.86 12.76 19.60
N GLU A 38 -5.82 11.56 19.05
CA GLU A 38 -5.86 11.27 17.61
C GLU A 38 -7.29 10.91 17.15
N TYR A 39 -7.56 11.10 15.86
CA TYR A 39 -8.71 10.47 15.22
C TYR A 39 -8.48 8.96 15.07
N SER A 40 -9.55 8.18 14.98
CA SER A 40 -9.46 6.79 14.58
C SER A 40 -8.72 6.69 13.24
N TYR A 41 -7.70 5.85 13.19
CA TYR A 41 -6.91 5.69 11.97
C TYR A 41 -7.78 5.15 10.84
N ARG A 42 -7.63 5.78 9.67
CA ARG A 42 -8.26 5.35 8.44
C ARG A 42 -7.16 5.16 7.39
N PRO A 43 -6.86 3.92 6.99
CA PRO A 43 -5.91 3.65 5.93
C PRO A 43 -6.27 4.39 4.64
N ASP A 44 -5.26 4.75 3.87
CA ASP A 44 -5.48 5.22 2.51
C ASP A 44 -6.14 4.10 1.68
N SER A 45 -7.10 4.48 0.84
CA SER A 45 -7.94 3.50 0.16
C SER A 45 -7.19 2.74 -0.92
N ASP A 46 -6.28 3.38 -1.66
CA ASP A 46 -5.50 2.75 -2.70
C ASP A 46 -4.39 1.88 -2.11
N PHE A 47 -3.72 2.39 -1.05
CA PHE A 47 -2.78 1.61 -0.26
C PHE A 47 -3.45 0.34 0.27
N TYR A 48 -4.56 0.47 1.00
CA TYR A 48 -5.27 -0.67 1.58
C TYR A 48 -5.86 -1.60 0.50
N TYR A 49 -6.28 -1.07 -0.64
CA TYR A 49 -6.79 -1.86 -1.77
C TYR A 49 -5.73 -2.84 -2.31
N LEU A 50 -4.46 -2.44 -2.30
CA LEU A 50 -3.34 -3.22 -2.82
C LEU A 50 -2.60 -4.03 -1.77
N THR A 51 -2.56 -3.57 -0.52
CA THR A 51 -1.76 -4.19 0.55
C THR A 51 -2.62 -5.02 1.50
N GLY A 52 -3.82 -4.51 1.84
CA GLY A 52 -4.61 -4.97 2.97
C GLY A 52 -3.98 -4.65 4.33
N PHE A 53 -2.96 -3.78 4.35
CA PHE A 53 -2.23 -3.37 5.54
C PHE A 53 -2.85 -2.08 6.11
N ASP A 54 -3.13 -2.07 7.40
CA ASP A 54 -3.92 -1.04 8.08
C ASP A 54 -3.19 -0.37 9.24
N GLU A 55 -1.86 -0.43 9.26
CA GLU A 55 -1.03 0.36 10.16
C GLU A 55 -0.53 1.65 9.47
N PRO A 56 -0.29 2.74 10.23
CA PRO A 56 0.37 3.94 9.73
C PRO A 56 1.88 3.73 9.52
N GLU A 57 2.55 4.76 9.01
CA GLU A 57 4.02 4.79 8.83
C GLU A 57 4.60 3.68 7.94
N ALA A 58 3.81 3.18 6.99
CA ALA A 58 4.22 2.14 6.07
C ALA A 58 4.34 2.62 4.63
N VAL A 59 5.19 1.95 3.85
CA VAL A 59 5.34 2.22 2.41
C VAL A 59 5.36 0.92 1.63
N ALA A 60 4.42 0.79 0.69
CA ALA A 60 4.38 -0.30 -0.26
C ALA A 60 5.12 0.07 -1.54
N VAL A 61 6.00 -0.82 -1.98
CA VAL A 61 6.79 -0.66 -3.21
C VAL A 61 6.52 -1.83 -4.14
N LEU A 62 6.17 -1.54 -5.39
CA LEU A 62 5.94 -2.51 -6.45
C LEU A 62 6.96 -2.33 -7.57
N ILE A 63 7.69 -3.40 -7.90
CA ILE A 63 8.76 -3.41 -8.89
C ILE A 63 8.53 -4.59 -9.85
N PRO A 64 7.83 -4.39 -10.98
CA PRO A 64 7.54 -5.46 -11.93
C PRO A 64 8.82 -6.16 -12.42
N GLY A 65 8.86 -7.49 -12.36
CA GLY A 65 10.00 -8.28 -12.88
C GLY A 65 11.24 -8.33 -11.98
N HIS A 66 11.20 -7.74 -10.79
CA HIS A 66 12.26 -7.85 -9.79
C HIS A 66 12.10 -9.13 -8.94
N SER A 67 13.20 -9.66 -8.36
CA SER A 67 13.14 -10.88 -7.53
C SER A 67 12.25 -10.73 -6.29
N ALA A 68 12.10 -9.50 -5.81
CA ALA A 68 11.13 -9.07 -4.81
C ALA A 68 10.21 -8.03 -5.44
N GLU A 69 9.15 -8.47 -6.10
CA GLU A 69 8.20 -7.58 -6.81
C GLU A 69 7.35 -6.73 -5.87
N TYR A 70 7.19 -7.14 -4.60
CA TYR A 70 6.44 -6.43 -3.59
C TYR A 70 7.26 -6.35 -2.30
N ILE A 71 7.54 -5.12 -1.87
CA ILE A 71 8.27 -4.81 -0.64
C ILE A 71 7.35 -3.92 0.20
N LEU A 72 7.26 -4.21 1.50
CA LEU A 72 6.55 -3.38 2.47
C LEU A 72 7.56 -2.97 3.54
N PHE A 73 7.72 -1.67 3.70
CA PHE A 73 8.48 -1.04 4.79
C PHE A 73 7.52 -0.65 5.91
#